data_AF-A0A6G8D6Y3-F1
#
_entry.id   AF-A0A6G8D6Y3-F1
#
_cell.length_a   1.000
_cell.length_b   1.000
_cell.length_c   1.000
_cell.angle_alpha   90.00
_cell.angle_beta   90.00
_cell.angle_gamma   90.00
#
_symmetry.space_group_name_H-M   'P 1'
#
loop_
_entity.id
_entity.type
_entity.pdbx_description
1 polymer ?
#
loop_
_entity_poly.entity_id
_entity_poly.type
_entity_poly.pdbx_seq_one_letter_code
_entity_poly.pdbx_strand_id
1 'polypeptide(L)'
;MNDTDLAAAPWLRLNKAQWTLKLSTSHSANFELQWNGETRYVGEMAVMNNGQPIAMHCANWRFRHKLDRLEQWCQIDHAETLSININYHFVNDALVIEYLARNAVPTRLDIRHTIQHLPQSSDVPPAACSLSASAWQHHRNGLPSEFLAKTQKTDLFREAFSAKQWIILDKL
;
A
#
# COMPACT_ATOMS: atom_id res chain seq x y z
N MET A 1 22.77 -26.95 -24.83
CA MET A 1 21.72 -26.03 -25.32
C MET A 1 21.06 -25.45 -24.08
N ASN A 2 21.36 -24.20 -23.76
CA ASN A 2 20.83 -23.51 -22.58
C ASN A 2 19.50 -22.85 -22.96
N ASP A 3 18.40 -23.54 -22.71
CA ASP A 3 17.10 -22.86 -22.57
C ASP A 3 16.95 -22.46 -21.10
N THR A 4 17.54 -21.32 -20.76
CA THR A 4 17.16 -20.61 -19.53
C THR A 4 15.86 -19.90 -19.85
N ASP A 5 14.76 -20.61 -19.62
CA ASP A 5 13.41 -20.06 -19.65
C ASP A 5 13.33 -18.98 -18.55
N LEU A 6 13.68 -17.75 -18.91
CA LEU A 6 13.56 -16.57 -18.06
C LEU A 6 12.06 -16.31 -17.88
N ALA A 7 11.44 -17.04 -16.95
CA ALA A 7 10.08 -16.79 -16.49
C ALA A 7 9.97 -15.30 -16.17
N ALA A 8 9.30 -14.56 -17.05
CA ALA A 8 9.17 -13.11 -16.95
C ALA A 8 8.60 -12.78 -15.57
N ALA A 9 9.39 -12.10 -14.74
CA ALA A 9 9.01 -11.84 -13.36
C ALA A 9 7.67 -11.07 -13.35
N PRO A 10 6.65 -11.54 -12.61
CA PRO A 10 5.28 -11.11 -12.80
C PRO A 10 5.05 -9.78 -12.06
N TRP A 11 5.59 -8.72 -12.62
CA TRP A 11 5.53 -7.36 -12.08
C TRP A 11 4.51 -6.53 -12.86
N LEU A 12 3.63 -5.86 -12.12
CA LEU A 12 2.83 -4.76 -12.67
C LEU A 12 3.56 -3.45 -12.43
N ARG A 13 3.50 -2.55 -13.41
CA ARG A 13 4.25 -1.29 -13.38
C ARG A 13 3.37 -0.09 -13.67
N LEU A 14 3.59 1.00 -12.95
CA LEU A 14 3.01 2.30 -13.24
C LEU A 14 4.13 3.34 -13.33
N ASN A 15 4.14 4.11 -14.40
CA ASN A 15 5.23 5.03 -14.70
C ASN A 15 4.76 6.49 -14.58
N LYS A 16 5.62 7.36 -14.07
CA LYS A 16 5.46 8.82 -14.14
C LYS A 16 6.83 9.48 -14.22
N ALA A 17 7.12 10.12 -15.34
CA ALA A 17 8.45 10.69 -15.61
C ALA A 17 9.55 9.65 -15.34
N GLN A 18 10.49 9.93 -14.43
CA GLN A 18 11.58 9.03 -14.06
C GLN A 18 11.19 8.05 -12.93
N TRP A 19 9.98 8.18 -12.36
CA TRP A 19 9.47 7.27 -11.35
C TRP A 19 8.78 6.05 -11.95
N THR A 20 9.05 4.88 -11.37
CA THR A 20 8.37 3.62 -11.69
C THR A 20 7.94 2.93 -10.41
N LEU A 21 6.63 2.77 -10.21
CA LEU A 21 6.07 1.89 -9.19
C LEU A 21 6.01 0.47 -9.74
N LYS A 22 6.44 -0.51 -8.95
CA LYS A 22 6.35 -1.94 -9.26
C LYS A 22 5.62 -2.69 -8.15
N LEU A 23 4.65 -3.51 -8.54
CA LEU A 23 3.97 -4.47 -7.67
C LEU A 23 4.32 -5.89 -8.10
N SER A 24 4.76 -6.72 -7.16
CA SER A 24 5.04 -8.14 -7.42
C SER A 24 3.78 -8.95 -7.24
N THR A 25 3.38 -9.77 -8.21
CA THR A 25 2.26 -10.70 -7.95
C THR A 25 2.69 -11.90 -7.10
N SER A 26 3.98 -12.25 -7.05
CA SER A 26 4.50 -13.31 -6.17
C SER A 26 4.73 -12.83 -4.74
N HIS A 27 5.08 -11.55 -4.56
CA HIS A 27 5.21 -10.90 -3.25
C HIS A 27 4.17 -9.78 -3.14
N SER A 28 2.91 -10.19 -3.16
CA SER A 28 1.76 -9.27 -3.28
C SER A 28 1.66 -8.25 -2.13
N ALA A 29 2.20 -8.54 -0.96
CA ALA A 29 2.24 -7.58 0.14
C ALA A 29 3.23 -6.42 -0.07
N ASN A 30 4.04 -6.46 -1.14
CA ASN A 30 5.20 -5.59 -1.28
C ASN A 30 5.10 -4.71 -2.53
N PHE A 31 5.62 -3.49 -2.42
CA PHE A 31 5.88 -2.63 -3.57
C PHE A 31 7.34 -2.16 -3.61
N GLU A 32 7.80 -1.82 -4.80
CA GLU A 32 9.04 -1.10 -5.04
C GLU A 32 8.74 0.20 -5.78
N LEU A 33 9.38 1.29 -5.38
CA LEU A 33 9.32 2.56 -6.08
C LEU A 33 10.73 2.97 -6.49
N GLN A 34 10.90 3.13 -7.80
CA GLN A 34 12.20 3.35 -8.44
C GLN A 34 12.28 4.73 -9.07
N TRP A 35 13.46 5.36 -9.02
CA TRP A 35 13.82 6.55 -9.77
C TRP A 35 14.94 6.21 -10.75
N ASN A 36 14.75 6.45 -12.04
CA ASN A 36 15.71 6.08 -13.10
C ASN A 36 16.16 4.60 -13.04
N GLY A 37 15.26 3.70 -12.63
CA GLY A 37 15.53 2.27 -12.52
C GLY A 37 16.16 1.83 -11.19
N GLU A 38 16.56 2.76 -10.33
CA GLU A 38 17.11 2.47 -9.00
C GLU A 38 16.02 2.49 -7.93
N THR A 39 15.96 1.46 -7.09
CA THR A 39 14.97 1.38 -6.01
C THR A 39 15.29 2.41 -4.92
N ARG A 40 14.35 3.33 -4.69
CA ARG A 40 14.42 4.39 -3.67
C ARG A 40 13.56 4.09 -2.47
N TYR A 41 12.40 3.46 -2.68
CA TYR A 41 11.53 3.03 -1.59
C TYR A 41 11.07 1.59 -1.80
N VAL A 42 10.94 0.89 -0.69
CA VAL A 42 10.23 -0.38 -0.61
C VAL A 42 9.16 -0.26 0.46
N GLY A 43 8.03 -0.92 0.25
CA GLY A 43 6.97 -0.99 1.24
C GLY A 43 6.47 -2.41 1.42
N GLU A 44 6.24 -2.78 2.67
CA GLU A 44 5.60 -4.05 3.04
C GLU A 44 4.28 -3.74 3.74
N MET A 45 3.21 -4.38 3.29
CA MET A 45 1.87 -4.17 3.82
C MET A 45 1.73 -4.78 5.21
N ALA A 46 1.31 -3.95 6.15
CA ALA A 46 0.89 -4.35 7.48
C ALA A 46 -0.63 -4.18 7.60
N VAL A 47 -1.31 -5.27 7.97
CA VAL A 47 -2.74 -5.27 8.26
C VAL A 47 -2.91 -5.64 9.73
N MET A 48 -3.58 -4.76 10.48
CA MET A 48 -3.87 -4.94 11.89
C MET A 48 -5.38 -4.90 12.10
N ASN A 49 -5.88 -5.78 12.98
CA ASN A 49 -7.25 -5.78 13.45
C ASN A 49 -7.25 -5.80 14.98
N ASN A 50 -7.83 -4.78 15.60
CA ASN A 50 -7.87 -4.64 17.06
C ASN A 50 -6.47 -4.74 17.71
N GLY A 51 -5.45 -4.25 17.01
CA GLY A 51 -4.05 -4.31 17.45
C GLY A 51 -3.35 -5.65 17.23
N GLN A 52 -4.01 -6.64 16.60
CA GLN A 52 -3.41 -7.93 16.24
C GLN A 52 -3.07 -7.98 14.74
N PRO A 53 -1.90 -8.49 14.34
CA PRO A 53 -1.54 -8.60 12.93
C PRO A 53 -2.38 -9.67 12.23
N ILE A 54 -2.84 -9.34 11.02
CA ILE A 54 -3.44 -10.30 10.08
C ILE A 54 -2.36 -10.72 9.09
N ALA A 55 -2.13 -12.02 9.00
CA ALA A 55 -1.14 -12.56 8.08
C ALA A 55 -1.65 -12.50 6.63
N MET A 56 -0.89 -11.84 5.75
CA MET A 56 -1.30 -11.59 4.36
C MET A 56 -0.70 -12.58 3.34
N HIS A 57 0.14 -13.52 3.78
CA HIS A 57 0.88 -14.43 2.89
C HIS A 57 -0.02 -15.49 2.22
N CYS A 58 -1.15 -15.84 2.83
CA CYS A 58 -2.13 -16.78 2.25
C CYS A 58 -3.21 -16.09 1.40
N ALA A 59 -3.19 -14.76 1.32
CA ALA A 59 -4.23 -14.03 0.61
C ALA A 59 -4.13 -14.25 -0.91
N ASN A 60 -5.25 -14.61 -1.53
CA ASN A 60 -5.31 -14.72 -2.99
C ASN A 60 -5.55 -13.33 -3.59
N TRP A 61 -4.45 -12.68 -3.96
CA TRP A 61 -4.46 -11.35 -4.52
C TRP A 61 -4.80 -11.36 -6.01
N ARG A 62 -5.69 -10.45 -6.37
CA ARG A 62 -6.00 -10.10 -7.75
C ARG A 62 -5.49 -8.70 -8.02
N PHE A 63 -5.16 -8.47 -9.28
CA PHE A 63 -4.59 -7.21 -9.72
C PHE A 63 -5.27 -6.71 -10.98
N ARG A 64 -5.26 -5.39 -11.16
CA ARG A 64 -5.68 -4.75 -12.39
C ARG A 64 -4.75 -3.59 -12.69
N HIS A 65 -4.28 -3.56 -13.92
CA HIS A 65 -3.57 -2.42 -14.48
C HIS A 65 -4.56 -1.51 -15.21
N LYS A 66 -4.53 -0.22 -14.89
CA LYS A 66 -5.21 0.85 -15.62
C LYS A 66 -4.17 1.87 -16.07
N LEU A 67 -4.55 2.73 -17.01
CA LEU A 67 -3.66 3.73 -17.59
C LEU A 67 -2.94 4.59 -16.54
N ASP A 68 -3.65 5.00 -15.49
CA ASP A 68 -3.20 5.95 -14.47
C ASP A 68 -3.05 5.32 -13.06
N ARG A 69 -3.31 4.00 -12.93
CA ARG A 69 -3.48 3.36 -11.62
C ARG A 69 -3.19 1.87 -11.65
N LEU A 70 -2.66 1.36 -10.54
CA LEU A 70 -2.67 -0.07 -10.23
C LEU A 70 -3.69 -0.34 -9.14
N GLU A 71 -4.49 -1.39 -9.31
CA GLU A 71 -5.42 -1.87 -8.30
C GLU A 71 -4.99 -3.26 -7.85
N GLN A 72 -5.11 -3.51 -6.55
CA GLN A 72 -4.84 -4.78 -5.92
C GLN A 72 -5.95 -5.09 -4.91
N TRP A 73 -6.50 -6.29 -4.93
CA TRP A 73 -7.55 -6.66 -3.97
C TRP A 73 -7.54 -8.16 -3.63
N CYS A 74 -8.01 -8.49 -2.43
CA CYS A 74 -8.17 -9.86 -1.97
C CYS A 74 -9.35 -9.99 -1.01
N GLN A 75 -9.71 -11.23 -0.72
CA GLN A 75 -10.57 -11.60 0.39
C GLN A 75 -9.82 -12.59 1.27
N ILE A 76 -9.94 -12.44 2.58
CA ILE A 76 -9.28 -13.29 3.58
C ILE A 76 -10.33 -13.72 4.59
N ASP A 77 -10.29 -15.00 4.94
CA ASP A 77 -11.08 -15.54 6.05
C ASP A 77 -10.33 -15.29 7.35
N HIS A 78 -10.79 -14.31 8.12
CA HIS A 78 -10.22 -13.92 9.41
C HIS A 78 -11.33 -13.79 10.45
N ALA A 79 -11.76 -14.95 10.99
CA ALA A 79 -13.02 -15.17 11.72
C ALA A 79 -14.29 -14.95 10.87
N GLU A 80 -14.27 -13.92 10.02
CA GLU A 80 -15.25 -13.58 8.98
C GLU A 80 -14.51 -13.14 7.71
N THR A 81 -15.24 -12.88 6.62
CA THR A 81 -14.64 -12.42 5.36
C THR A 81 -14.21 -10.95 5.42
N LEU A 82 -12.89 -10.71 5.41
CA LEU A 82 -12.28 -9.39 5.24
C LEU A 82 -11.97 -9.15 3.76
N SER A 83 -12.59 -8.15 3.15
CA SER A 83 -12.28 -7.72 1.78
C SER A 83 -11.36 -6.50 1.80
N ILE A 84 -10.22 -6.57 1.13
CA ILE A 84 -9.23 -5.48 1.03
C ILE A 84 -9.07 -5.07 -0.42
N ASN A 85 -9.04 -3.77 -0.69
CA ASN A 85 -8.77 -3.16 -1.98
C ASN A 85 -7.76 -2.01 -1.79
N ILE A 86 -6.75 -1.98 -2.64
CA ILE A 86 -5.66 -1.01 -2.61
C ILE A 86 -5.50 -0.40 -4.00
N ASN A 87 -5.39 0.91 -4.04
CA ASN A 87 -5.19 1.67 -5.27
C ASN A 87 -3.89 2.44 -5.19
N TYR A 88 -3.07 2.32 -6.21
CA TYR A 88 -1.81 3.05 -6.35
C TYR A 88 -1.90 3.94 -7.57
N HIS A 89 -1.63 5.22 -7.40
CA HIS A 89 -1.60 6.17 -8.50
C HIS A 89 -0.71 7.35 -8.17
N PHE A 90 -0.22 8.03 -9.22
CA PHE A 90 0.56 9.24 -9.04
C PHE A 90 -0.33 10.48 -9.16
N VAL A 91 -0.22 11.39 -8.19
CA VAL A 91 -0.91 12.69 -8.21
C VAL A 91 0.10 13.75 -7.86
N ASN A 92 0.26 14.78 -8.71
CA ASN A 92 1.27 15.82 -8.55
C ASN A 92 2.65 15.19 -8.25
N ASP A 93 3.37 15.67 -7.25
CA ASP A 93 4.68 15.12 -6.89
C ASP A 93 4.57 14.06 -5.78
N ALA A 94 3.55 13.19 -5.84
CA ALA A 94 3.37 12.12 -4.86
C ALA A 94 2.92 10.79 -5.50
N LEU A 95 3.40 9.69 -4.93
CA LEU A 95 2.72 8.39 -5.03
C LEU A 95 1.65 8.34 -3.96
N VAL A 96 0.40 8.10 -4.35
CA VAL A 96 -0.75 7.93 -3.45
C VAL A 96 -1.13 6.45 -3.39
N ILE A 97 -1.21 5.92 -2.18
CA ILE A 97 -1.71 4.58 -1.88
C ILE A 97 -3.02 4.74 -1.09
N GLU A 98 -4.12 4.27 -1.65
CA GLU A 98 -5.44 4.29 -1.01
C GLU A 98 -5.81 2.89 -0.57
N TYR A 99 -6.19 2.74 0.70
CA TYR A 99 -6.62 1.49 1.29
C TYR A 99 -8.10 1.55 1.56
N LEU A 100 -8.81 0.50 1.16
CA LEU A 100 -10.22 0.30 1.41
C LEU A 100 -10.41 -1.11 1.94
N ALA A 101 -11.07 -1.26 3.08
CA ALA A 101 -11.43 -2.57 3.57
C ALA A 101 -12.84 -2.61 4.11
N ARG A 102 -13.46 -3.78 3.98
CA ARG A 102 -14.81 -4.05 4.47
C ARG A 102 -14.77 -5.32 5.28
N ASN A 103 -15.32 -5.24 6.48
CA ASN A 103 -15.53 -6.39 7.34
C ASN A 103 -17.03 -6.54 7.65
N ALA A 104 -17.46 -7.79 7.85
CA ALA A 104 -18.83 -8.11 8.23
C ALA A 104 -19.14 -7.72 9.69
N VAL A 105 -18.10 -7.63 10.53
CA VAL A 105 -18.20 -7.28 11.95
C VAL A 105 -17.41 -5.99 12.21
N PRO A 106 -17.89 -5.10 13.11
CA PRO A 106 -17.11 -3.93 13.51
C PRO A 106 -15.75 -4.32 14.09
N THR A 107 -14.67 -3.79 13.53
CA THR A 107 -13.28 -4.09 13.87
C THR A 107 -12.41 -2.86 13.70
N ARG A 108 -11.50 -2.61 14.63
CA ARG A 108 -10.51 -1.53 14.51
C ARG A 108 -9.41 -1.95 13.54
N LEU A 109 -9.66 -1.78 12.25
CA LEU A 109 -8.68 -2.02 11.21
C LEU A 109 -7.67 -0.87 11.12
N ASP A 110 -6.43 -1.25 10.84
CA ASP A 110 -5.37 -0.38 10.35
C ASP A 110 -4.65 -1.10 9.22
N ILE A 111 -4.57 -0.47 8.05
CA ILE A 111 -3.90 -0.99 6.86
C ILE A 111 -2.99 0.10 6.35
N ARG A 112 -1.70 -0.24 6.23
CA ARG A 112 -0.66 0.67 5.76
C ARG A 112 0.49 -0.13 5.19
N HIS A 113 1.35 0.53 4.42
CA HIS A 113 2.67 -0.01 4.15
C HIS A 113 3.66 0.52 5.20
N THR A 114 4.49 -0.36 5.72
CA THR A 114 5.73 0.01 6.40
C THR A 114 6.73 0.36 5.30
N ILE A 115 7.07 1.65 5.18
CA ILE A 115 7.88 2.16 4.06
C ILE A 115 9.30 2.40 4.55
N GLN A 116 10.26 1.83 3.81
CA GLN A 116 11.69 2.06 4.00
C GLN A 116 12.24 2.87 2.81
N HIS A 117 12.96 3.95 3.12
CA HIS A 117 13.76 4.68 2.14
C HIS A 117 15.15 4.04 2.05
N LEU A 118 15.61 3.79 0.82
CA LEU A 118 16.92 3.24 0.50
C LEU A 118 17.77 4.37 -0.10
N PRO A 119 18.54 5.12 0.73
CA PRO A 119 19.41 6.18 0.23
C PRO A 119 20.50 5.60 -0.67
N GLN A 120 20.85 6.32 -1.73
CA GLN A 120 21.90 5.91 -2.67
C GLN A 120 23.16 6.75 -2.48
N SER A 121 24.31 6.19 -2.85
CA SER A 121 25.64 6.80 -2.69
C SER A 121 25.80 8.15 -3.42
N SER A 122 24.96 8.42 -4.42
CA SER A 122 24.92 9.67 -5.19
C SER A 122 24.02 10.74 -4.58
N ASP A 123 23.34 10.45 -3.47
CA ASP A 123 22.62 11.46 -2.69
C ASP A 123 23.67 12.38 -2.06
N VAL A 124 23.99 13.49 -2.75
CA VAL A 124 24.83 14.55 -2.19
C VAL A 124 24.12 15.02 -0.91
N PRO A 125 24.70 14.86 0.29
CA PRO A 125 24.06 15.38 1.47
C PRO A 125 23.99 16.90 1.31
N PRO A 126 22.80 17.53 1.30
CA PRO A 126 22.75 18.98 1.36
C PRO A 126 23.34 19.35 2.72
N ALA A 127 24.48 20.03 2.69
CA ALA A 127 25.03 20.66 3.87
C ALA A 127 23.92 21.54 4.48
N ALA A 128 23.52 21.20 5.70
CA ALA A 128 22.49 21.87 6.49
C ALA A 128 21.03 21.71 5.99
N CYS A 129 20.50 20.49 6.02
CA CYS A 129 19.09 20.28 6.39
C CYS A 129 18.93 18.99 7.19
N SER A 130 18.97 19.13 8.51
CA SER A 130 18.45 18.14 9.46
C SER A 130 16.93 18.02 9.28
N LEU A 131 16.47 17.23 8.31
CA LEU A 131 15.08 16.83 8.19
C LEU A 131 15.02 15.32 8.09
N SER A 132 15.11 14.65 9.24
CA SER A 132 14.61 13.28 9.42
C SER A 132 13.07 13.24 9.40
N ALA A 133 12.42 14.12 8.64
CA ALA A 133 11.00 14.04 8.38
C ALA A 133 10.83 12.93 7.33
N SER A 134 10.24 11.81 7.73
CA SER A 134 9.91 10.74 6.79
C SER A 134 9.21 11.36 5.58
N ALA A 135 9.76 11.17 4.36
CA ALA A 135 9.22 11.72 3.11
C ALA A 135 7.83 11.14 2.74
N TRP A 136 7.20 10.44 3.67
CA TRP A 136 5.92 9.79 3.51
C TRP A 136 5.01 10.12 4.69
N GLN A 137 3.71 10.20 4.41
CA GLN A 137 2.68 10.53 5.39
C GLN A 137 1.56 9.50 5.31
N HIS A 138 0.95 9.15 6.44
CA HIS A 138 -0.21 8.27 6.50
C HIS A 138 -1.37 9.00 7.16
N HIS A 139 -2.55 8.95 6.55
CA HIS A 139 -3.77 9.55 7.07
C HIS A 139 -4.92 8.56 6.96
N ARG A 140 -5.56 8.29 8.10
CA ARG A 140 -6.79 7.51 8.15
C ARG A 140 -7.98 8.42 7.93
N ASN A 141 -8.82 8.08 6.95
CA ASN A 141 -10.04 8.84 6.69
C ASN A 141 -11.13 8.36 7.64
N GLY A 142 -11.42 9.16 8.67
CA GLY A 142 -12.54 8.91 9.59
C GLY A 142 -12.32 7.70 10.52
N LEU A 143 -12.67 7.88 11.79
CA LEU A 143 -12.80 6.79 12.74
C LEU A 143 -14.28 6.41 12.84
N PRO A 144 -14.68 5.16 12.58
CA PRO A 144 -16.00 4.67 12.97
C PRO A 144 -16.18 4.64 14.50
N SER A 145 -15.09 4.75 15.29
CA SER A 145 -15.13 4.57 16.74
C SER A 145 -15.88 5.66 17.51
N GLU A 146 -16.25 6.79 16.90
CA GLU A 146 -17.20 7.73 17.51
C GLU A 146 -18.67 7.35 17.26
N PHE A 147 -18.95 6.46 16.31
CA PHE A 147 -20.31 6.01 15.98
C PHE A 147 -20.70 4.67 16.63
N LEU A 148 -19.73 3.89 17.11
CA LEU A 148 -19.96 2.57 17.74
C LEU A 148 -20.82 2.65 19.02
N ALA A 149 -20.95 3.82 19.65
CA ALA A 149 -21.78 3.99 20.85
C ALA A 149 -23.29 4.10 20.56
N LYS A 150 -23.73 4.21 19.29
CA LYS A 150 -25.12 4.61 18.99
C LYS A 150 -25.94 3.66 18.10
N THR A 151 -25.35 2.67 17.43
CA THR A 151 -26.12 1.79 16.55
C THR A 151 -26.61 0.53 17.27
N GLN A 152 -27.81 0.62 17.85
CA GLN A 152 -28.62 -0.56 18.16
C GLN A 152 -28.94 -1.31 16.86
N LYS A 153 -28.61 -2.60 16.82
CA LYS A 153 -29.16 -3.65 15.95
C LYS A 153 -29.77 -3.15 14.62
N THR A 154 -28.94 -3.03 13.59
CA THR A 154 -29.39 -3.13 12.19
C THR A 154 -28.42 -4.01 11.42
N ASP A 155 -28.96 -5.04 10.79
CA ASP A 155 -28.32 -6.14 10.03
C ASP A 155 -27.45 -5.74 8.82
N LEU A 156 -26.99 -4.48 8.75
CA LEU A 156 -26.32 -3.93 7.57
C LEU A 156 -25.15 -2.99 7.92
N PHE A 157 -24.64 -3.01 9.15
CA PHE A 157 -23.44 -2.22 9.48
C PHE A 157 -22.19 -2.86 8.87
N ARG A 158 -21.79 -2.35 7.70
CA ARG A 158 -20.52 -2.70 7.04
C ARG A 158 -19.50 -1.66 7.46
N GLU A 159 -18.65 -1.98 8.43
CA GLU A 159 -17.53 -1.10 8.75
C GLU A 159 -16.63 -0.98 7.51
N ALA A 160 -16.56 0.23 6.97
CA ALA A 160 -15.69 0.56 5.84
C ALA A 160 -14.45 1.27 6.40
N PHE A 161 -13.34 0.56 6.48
CA PHE A 161 -12.05 1.19 6.72
C PHE A 161 -11.61 1.90 5.46
N SER A 162 -11.10 3.12 5.60
CA SER A 162 -10.39 3.80 4.52
C SER A 162 -9.21 4.62 5.06
N ALA A 163 -8.09 4.54 4.35
CA ALA A 163 -6.90 5.32 4.66
C ALA A 163 -6.16 5.66 3.37
N LYS A 164 -5.29 6.65 3.46
CA LYS A 164 -4.38 7.04 2.39
C LYS A 164 -2.97 7.17 2.95
N GLN A 165 -1.99 6.81 2.14
CA GLN A 165 -0.58 7.03 2.44
C GLN A 165 0.07 7.64 1.21
N TRP A 166 0.90 8.64 1.43
CA TRP A 166 1.61 9.36 0.39
C TRP A 166 3.11 9.16 0.55
N ILE A 167 3.81 9.03 -0.57
CA ILE A 167 5.26 9.21 -0.64
C ILE A 167 5.47 10.45 -1.49
N ILE A 168 6.04 11.51 -0.88
CA ILE A 168 6.38 12.74 -1.58
C ILE A 168 7.61 12.44 -2.43
N LEU A 169 7.45 12.68 -3.73
CA LEU A 169 8.44 12.51 -4.76
C LEU A 169 9.13 13.86 -4.96
N ASP A 170 9.76 14.38 -3.92
CA ASP A 170 10.61 15.55 -4.08
C ASP A 170 11.70 15.22 -5.10
N LYS A 171 12.11 16.22 -5.87
CA LYS A 171 13.29 16.12 -6.73
C LYS A 171 14.48 15.85 -5.80
N LEU A 172 14.85 14.58 -5.65
CA LEU A 172 16.17 14.17 -5.20
C LEU A 172 17.22 14.80 -6.10
#